data_AF-A0A1F9DD82-F1
#
_entry.id   AF-A0A1F9DD82-F1
#
_cell.length_a   1.000
_cell.length_b   1.000
_cell.length_c   1.000
_cell.angle_alpha   90.00
_cell.angle_beta   90.00
_cell.angle_gamma   90.00
#
_symmetry.space_group_name_H-M   'P 1'
#
loop_
_entity.id
_entity.type
_entity.pdbx_description
1 polymer ?
#
loop_
_entity_poly.entity_id
_entity_poly.type
_entity_poly.pdbx_seq_one_letter_code
_entity_poly.pdbx_strand_id
1 'polypeptide(L)'
;MRVIFYLTKIVHMVYLSTIKTVLVERPKIMTPNEIKSRLIARGYRYPDVAKKVKPRPVNRVTVAVVVNKHAHSRPIQTAIAEMIGEPYEKVWGKTA
;
A
#
# COMPACT_ATOMS: atom_id res chain seq x y z
N MET A 1 -5.19 -22.09 47.31
CA MET A 1 -4.32 -21.81 46.15
C MET A 1 -5.04 -22.10 44.81
N ARG A 2 -6.07 -21.33 44.44
CA ARG A 2 -6.79 -21.49 43.14
C ARG A 2 -6.89 -20.19 42.33
N VAL A 3 -6.79 -19.04 42.99
CA VAL A 3 -6.92 -17.70 42.37
C VAL A 3 -5.74 -17.34 41.45
N ILE A 4 -4.53 -17.76 41.81
CA ILE A 4 -3.30 -17.46 41.04
C ILE A 4 -3.33 -18.14 39.65
N PHE A 5 -3.97 -19.31 39.54
CA PHE A 5 -4.05 -20.08 38.30
C PHE A 5 -5.02 -19.46 37.26
N TYR A 6 -6.05 -18.73 37.72
CA TYR A 6 -6.98 -18.04 36.84
C TYR A 6 -6.37 -16.74 36.28
N LEU A 7 -5.61 -16.02 37.09
CA LEU A 7 -4.96 -14.78 36.68
C LEU A 7 -3.92 -15.00 35.57
N THR A 8 -3.11 -16.06 35.66
CA THR A 8 -2.13 -16.39 34.62
C THR A 8 -2.77 -16.80 33.29
N LYS A 9 -3.91 -17.50 33.33
CA LYS A 9 -4.70 -17.83 32.14
C LYS A 9 -5.27 -16.58 31.46
N ILE A 10 -5.81 -15.64 32.22
CA ILE A 10 -6.38 -14.39 31.66
C ILE A 10 -5.27 -13.57 30.99
N VAL A 11 -4.11 -13.43 31.62
CA VAL A 11 -2.97 -12.69 31.03
C VAL A 11 -2.48 -13.36 29.73
N HIS A 12 -2.37 -14.70 29.71
CA HIS A 12 -2.02 -15.43 28.48
C HIS A 12 -3.07 -15.25 27.37
N MET A 13 -4.35 -15.26 27.72
CA MET A 13 -5.43 -15.10 26.75
C MET A 13 -5.46 -13.69 26.13
N VAL A 14 -5.25 -12.66 26.95
CA VAL A 14 -5.17 -11.27 26.48
C VAL A 14 -3.92 -11.08 25.62
N TYR A 15 -2.77 -11.60 26.04
CA TYR A 15 -1.52 -11.50 25.27
C TYR A 15 -1.63 -12.15 23.88
N LEU A 16 -2.22 -13.35 23.81
CA LEU A 16 -2.47 -14.04 22.53
C LEU A 16 -3.49 -13.31 21.64
N SER A 17 -4.49 -12.65 22.24
CA SER A 17 -5.46 -11.83 21.51
C SER A 17 -4.81 -10.59 20.90
N THR A 18 -4.02 -9.86 21.69
CA THR A 18 -3.31 -8.65 21.24
C THR A 18 -2.30 -8.98 20.14
N ILE A 19 -1.59 -10.10 20.25
CA ILE A 19 -0.67 -10.59 19.22
C ILE A 19 -1.42 -10.94 17.93
N LYS A 20 -2.57 -11.62 18.02
CA LYS A 20 -3.41 -11.90 16.84
C LYS A 20 -3.91 -10.64 16.14
N THR A 21 -4.29 -9.60 16.88
CA THR A 21 -4.71 -8.33 16.28
C THR A 21 -3.57 -7.59 15.59
N VAL A 22 -2.32 -7.71 16.06
CA VAL A 22 -1.16 -7.05 15.45
C VAL A 22 -0.61 -7.83 14.24
N LEU A 23 -0.81 -9.16 14.18
CA LEU A 23 -0.23 -10.03 13.15
C LEU A 23 -1.06 -10.19 11.85
N VAL A 24 -2.30 -9.70 11.78
CA VAL A 24 -3.25 -10.13 10.73
C VAL A 24 -3.64 -9.06 9.71
N GLU A 25 -3.21 -7.80 9.87
CA GLU A 25 -3.37 -6.82 8.79
C GLU A 25 -2.08 -6.72 7.96
N ARG A 26 -1.84 -7.73 7.11
CA ARG A 26 -0.89 -7.50 6.01
C ARG A 26 -1.42 -6.31 5.21
N PRO A 27 -0.62 -5.27 4.94
CA PRO A 27 -1.08 -4.14 4.16
C PRO A 27 -1.55 -4.67 2.80
N LYS A 28 -2.87 -4.55 2.56
CA LYS A 28 -3.48 -5.00 1.32
C LYS A 28 -2.88 -4.16 0.19
N ILE A 29 -2.12 -4.81 -0.68
CA ILE A 29 -1.55 -4.17 -1.88
C ILE A 29 -2.70 -3.68 -2.75
N MET A 30 -2.63 -2.43 -3.19
CA MET A 30 -3.67 -1.86 -4.04
C MET A 30 -3.77 -2.58 -5.38
N THR A 31 -5.00 -2.78 -5.83
CA THR A 31 -5.34 -3.24 -7.16
C THR A 31 -5.21 -2.09 -8.17
N PRO A 32 -5.02 -2.39 -9.48
CA PRO A 32 -4.99 -1.36 -10.52
C PRO A 32 -6.21 -0.43 -10.49
N ASN A 33 -7.40 -0.96 -10.19
CA ASN A 33 -8.63 -0.18 -10.12
C ASN A 33 -8.64 0.76 -8.90
N GLU A 34 -8.17 0.30 -7.74
CA GLU A 34 -8.03 1.16 -6.56
C GLU A 34 -7.04 2.31 -6.83
N ILE A 35 -5.90 2.04 -7.47
CA ILE A 35 -4.91 3.06 -7.86
C ILE A 35 -5.54 4.11 -8.78
N LYS A 36 -6.28 3.68 -9.81
CA LYS A 36 -6.98 4.56 -10.74
C LYS A 36 -8.00 5.44 -10.03
N SER A 37 -8.86 4.83 -9.20
CA SER A 37 -9.89 5.55 -8.46
C SER A 37 -9.29 6.59 -7.51
N ARG A 38 -8.16 6.27 -6.87
CA ARG A 38 -7.45 7.21 -5.98
C ARG A 38 -6.81 8.38 -6.73
N LEU A 39 -6.21 8.14 -7.89
CA LEU A 39 -5.69 9.21 -8.75
C LEU A 39 -6.81 10.16 -9.18
N ILE A 40 -7.93 9.62 -9.64
CA ILE A 40 -9.11 10.40 -10.05
C ILE A 40 -9.67 11.18 -8.86
N ALA A 41 -9.79 10.57 -7.68
CA ALA A 41 -10.28 11.23 -6.47
C ALA A 41 -9.38 12.40 -6.02
N ARG A 42 -8.09 12.35 -6.35
CA ARG A 42 -7.12 13.44 -6.13
C ARG A 42 -7.07 14.46 -7.27
N GLY A 43 -7.86 14.27 -8.34
CA GLY A 43 -7.89 15.16 -9.50
C GLY A 43 -6.75 14.96 -10.49
N TYR A 44 -5.96 13.88 -10.38
CA TYR A 44 -4.83 13.61 -11.27
C TYR A 44 -5.22 12.70 -12.43
N ARG A 45 -4.67 12.99 -13.61
CA ARG A 45 -4.75 12.14 -14.80
C ARG A 45 -3.37 11.57 -15.13
N TYR A 46 -3.32 10.53 -15.98
CA TYR A 46 -2.05 9.93 -16.40
C TYR A 46 -1.05 10.91 -17.03
N PRO A 47 -1.45 11.92 -17.82
CA PRO A 47 -0.54 12.95 -18.31
C PRO A 47 0.13 13.75 -17.18
N ASP A 48 -0.55 13.95 -16.05
CA ASP A 48 -0.02 14.70 -14.91
C ASP A 48 1.04 13.89 -14.19
N VAL A 49 0.77 12.59 -13.97
CA VAL A 49 1.74 11.62 -13.47
C VAL A 49 2.99 11.63 -14.36
N ALA A 50 2.80 11.49 -15.67
CA ALA A 50 3.86 11.45 -16.67
C ALA A 50 4.80 12.66 -16.64
N LYS A 51 4.27 13.86 -16.37
CA LYS A 51 5.04 15.11 -16.21
C LYS A 51 5.83 15.16 -14.91
N LYS A 52 5.35 14.48 -13.86
CA LYS A 52 5.98 14.49 -12.53
C LYS A 52 7.13 13.51 -12.41
N VAL A 53 7.17 12.47 -13.27
CA VAL A 53 8.24 11.47 -13.26
C VAL A 53 9.60 12.13 -13.55
N LYS A 54 10.57 11.91 -12.65
CA LYS A 54 11.97 12.32 -12.79
C LYS A 54 12.84 11.07 -13.06
N PRO A 55 13.96 11.16 -13.81
CA PRO A 55 14.61 12.38 -14.33
C PRO A 55 14.05 12.91 -15.66
N ARG A 56 13.28 12.11 -16.40
CA ARG A 56 12.70 12.50 -17.69
C ARG A 56 11.18 12.26 -17.67
N PRO A 57 10.37 13.17 -18.25
CA PRO A 57 8.96 12.93 -18.47
C PRO A 57 8.75 11.67 -19.31
N VAL A 58 7.69 10.92 -18.99
CA VAL A 58 7.34 9.66 -19.69
C VAL A 58 6.07 9.83 -20.52
N ASN A 59 5.75 8.86 -21.37
CA ASN A 59 4.48 8.86 -22.09
C ASN A 59 3.34 8.42 -21.15
N ARG A 60 2.13 9.00 -21.31
CA ARG A 60 0.90 8.58 -20.62
C ARG A 60 0.63 7.08 -20.78
N VAL A 61 1.01 6.48 -21.92
CA VAL A 61 0.84 5.05 -22.18
C VAL A 61 1.70 4.23 -21.23
N THR A 62 2.95 4.64 -21.01
CA THR A 62 3.86 3.97 -20.06
C THR A 62 3.30 4.01 -18.64
N VAL A 63 2.70 5.13 -18.23
CA VAL A 63 2.00 5.24 -16.94
C VAL A 63 0.85 4.23 -16.85
N ALA A 64 0.03 4.11 -17.90
CA ALA A 64 -1.08 3.15 -17.93
C ALA A 64 -0.60 1.69 -17.81
N VAL A 65 0.48 1.33 -18.50
CA VAL A 65 1.10 -0.01 -18.44
C VAL A 65 1.57 -0.33 -17.02
N VAL A 66 2.19 0.63 -16.33
CA VAL A 66 2.64 0.47 -14.93
C VAL A 66 1.46 0.37 -13.96
N VAL A 67 0.44 1.23 -14.11
CA VAL A 67 -0.79 1.18 -13.29
C VAL A 67 -1.49 -0.18 -13.43
N ASN A 68 -1.53 -0.74 -14.64
CA ASN A 68 -2.09 -2.06 -14.91
C ASN A 68 -1.16 -3.23 -14.53
N LYS A 69 -0.01 -2.96 -13.90
CA LYS A 69 0.99 -3.97 -13.46
C LYS A 69 1.58 -4.80 -14.60
N HIS A 70 1.56 -4.31 -15.84
CA HIS A 70 2.20 -4.95 -16.99
C HIS A 70 3.67 -4.56 -17.17
N ALA A 71 4.12 -3.53 -16.45
CA ALA A 71 5.52 -3.13 -16.37
C ALA A 71 5.87 -2.65 -14.97
N HIS A 72 7.14 -2.79 -14.59
CA HIS A 72 7.68 -2.26 -13.35
C HIS A 72 8.55 -1.04 -13.64
N SER A 73 8.21 0.09 -13.03
CA SER A 73 9.05 1.29 -13.06
C SER A 73 8.97 2.01 -11.73
N ARG A 74 10.06 1.93 -10.96
CA ARG A 74 10.13 2.54 -9.63
C ARG A 74 9.86 4.06 -9.66
N PRO A 75 10.41 4.86 -10.59
CA PRO A 75 10.10 6.29 -10.67
C PRO A 75 8.61 6.59 -10.90
N ILE A 76 7.94 5.84 -11.78
CA ILE A 76 6.50 6.02 -12.07
C ILE A 76 5.68 5.62 -10.84
N GLN A 77 6.01 4.49 -10.22
CA GLN A 77 5.31 3.98 -9.05
C GLN A 77 5.45 4.90 -7.83
N THR A 78 6.64 5.47 -7.61
CA THR A 78 6.89 6.49 -6.59
C THR A 78 6.08 7.76 -6.88
N ALA A 79 6.10 8.28 -8.12
CA ALA A 79 5.30 9.45 -8.49
C ALA A 79 3.80 9.22 -8.26
N ILE A 80 3.28 8.02 -8.56
CA ILE A 80 1.88 7.65 -8.30
C ILE A 80 1.60 7.60 -6.79
N ALA A 81 2.48 6.98 -6.00
CA ALA A 81 2.33 6.89 -4.55
C ALA A 81 2.31 8.29 -3.89
N GLU A 82 3.23 9.17 -4.30
CA GLU A 82 3.27 10.57 -3.87
C GLU A 82 1.99 11.33 -4.23
N MET A 83 1.48 11.17 -5.47
CA MET A 83 0.24 11.83 -5.90
C MET A 83 -0.99 11.33 -5.18
N ILE A 84 -1.06 10.03 -4.89
CA ILE A 84 -2.14 9.45 -4.10
C ILE A 84 -2.02 9.89 -2.62
N GLY A 85 -0.81 10.17 -2.17
CA GLY A 85 -0.48 10.53 -0.78
C GLY A 85 -0.45 9.31 0.13
N GLU A 86 -0.03 8.16 -0.39
CA GLU A 86 0.02 6.89 0.33
C GLU A 86 1.44 6.31 0.26
N PRO A 87 1.90 5.58 1.29
CA PRO A 87 3.21 4.94 1.27
C PRO A 87 3.37 3.99 0.09
N TYR A 88 4.57 3.94 -0.48
CA TYR A 88 4.87 3.07 -1.63
C TYR A 88 4.51 1.61 -1.34
N GLU A 89 4.82 1.13 -0.13
CA GLU A 89 4.59 -0.25 0.32
C GLU A 89 3.10 -0.59 0.39
N LYS A 90 2.24 0.40 0.65
CA LYS A 90 0.78 0.22 0.66
C LYS A 90 0.23 0.12 -0.76
N VAL A 91 0.79 0.89 -1.69
CA VAL A 91 0.34 0.92 -3.09
C VAL A 91 0.86 -0.31 -3.86
N TRP A 92 2.12 -0.65 -3.69
CA TRP A 92 2.83 -1.63 -4.54
C TRP A 92 3.32 -2.88 -3.78
N GLY A 93 3.28 -2.89 -2.45
CA GLY A 93 3.83 -3.96 -1.62
C GLY A 93 5.31 -3.75 -1.27
N LYS A 94 5.83 -4.55 -0.32
CA LYS A 94 7.29 -4.68 -0.16
C LYS A 94 7.81 -5.33 -1.43
N THR A 95 8.69 -4.63 -2.14
CA THR A 95 9.49 -5.21 -3.24
C THR A 95 10.19 -6.46 -2.68
N ALA A 96 9.83 -7.63 -3.19
CA ALA A 96 10.50 -8.89 -2.85
C ALA A 96 11.90 -8.93 -3.46
#